data_AF-A0A969IG86-F1
#
_entry.id   AF-A0A969IG86-F1
#
_cell.length_a   1.000
_cell.length_b   1.000
_cell.length_c   1.000
_cell.angle_alpha   90.00
_cell.angle_beta   90.00
_cell.angle_gamma   90.00
#
_symmetry.space_group_name_H-M   'P 1'
#
loop_
_entity.id
_entity.type
_entity.pdbx_description
1 polymer ?
#
loop_
_entity_poly.entity_id
_entity_poly.type
_entity_poly.pdbx_seq_one_letter_code
_entity_poly.pdbx_strand_id
1 'polypeptide(L)'
;MTLLGKALRPHMARLPGVGNAVAKLTAGLDAIGDRRLRLAAVGLGFAIWLLLGVAAILVAGAVTTTVPAAAAMLGAAAGHVAFALPINGIAGIGPSQAAWVAATTRVGVAWDDAVISALALHAVVLTNAIVLGAIATTADARST
;
A
#
# COMPACT_ATOMS: atom_id res chain seq x y z
N MET A 1 7.54 -18.93 18.92
CA MET A 1 7.88 -19.05 17.48
C MET A 1 6.99 -20.10 16.85
N THR A 2 6.07 -19.70 15.97
CA THR A 2 5.07 -20.58 15.34
C THR A 2 5.68 -21.44 14.23
N LEU A 3 5.14 -22.65 14.01
CA LEU A 3 5.58 -23.62 12.98
C LEU A 3 5.69 -23.01 11.58
N LEU A 4 4.81 -22.06 11.26
CA LEU A 4 4.81 -21.30 10.01
C LEU A 4 6.12 -20.51 9.77
N GLY A 5 6.73 -19.99 10.85
CA GLY A 5 7.97 -19.23 10.78
C GLY A 5 9.21 -20.08 10.51
N LYS A 6 9.18 -21.38 10.82
CA LYS A 6 10.27 -22.31 10.47
C LYS A 6 10.22 -22.73 9.00
N ALA A 7 9.02 -22.89 8.44
CA ALA A 7 8.83 -23.34 7.05
C ALA A 7 9.21 -22.26 6.02
N LEU A 8 8.97 -20.98 6.32
CA LEU A 8 9.24 -19.87 5.40
C LEU A 8 10.70 -19.37 5.42
N ARG A 9 11.44 -19.69 6.49
CA ARG A 9 12.81 -19.22 6.73
C ARG A 9 13.80 -19.50 5.58
N PRO A 10 13.87 -20.72 5.01
CA PRO A 10 14.83 -21.00 3.93
C PRO A 10 14.47 -20.30 2.61
N HIS A 11 13.19 -20.00 2.37
CA HIS A 11 12.75 -19.29 1.17
C HIS A 11 12.99 -17.78 1.28
N MET A 12 12.80 -17.21 2.48
CA MET A 12 13.10 -15.79 2.74
C MET A 12 14.61 -15.49 2.74
N ALA A 13 15.45 -16.44 3.16
CA ALA A 13 16.90 -16.31 3.14
C ALA A 13 17.49 -16.22 1.72
N ARG A 14 16.75 -16.68 0.69
CA ARG A 14 17.17 -16.67 -0.72
C ARG A 14 16.83 -15.37 -1.47
N LEU A 15 16.10 -14.44 -0.84
CA LEU A 15 15.75 -13.15 -1.43
C LEU A 15 16.69 -12.06 -0.88
N PRO A 16 17.77 -11.69 -1.58
CA PRO A 16 18.62 -10.59 -1.16
C PRO A 16 17.79 -9.32 -1.04
N GLY A 17 17.78 -8.72 0.16
CA GLY A 17 16.99 -7.52 0.48
C GLY A 17 15.85 -7.74 1.50
N VAL A 18 15.20 -8.91 1.51
CA VAL A 18 14.07 -9.17 2.42
C VAL A 18 14.53 -9.31 3.88
N GLY A 19 15.64 -10.02 4.12
CA GLY A 19 16.22 -10.11 5.46
C GLY A 19 16.66 -8.75 6.03
N ASN A 20 17.17 -7.86 5.18
CA ASN A 20 17.56 -6.50 5.55
C ASN A 20 16.32 -5.63 5.86
N ALA A 21 15.25 -5.76 5.07
CA ALA A 21 13.99 -5.06 5.32
C ALA A 21 13.35 -5.47 6.65
N VAL A 22 13.31 -6.77 6.96
CA VAL A 22 12.78 -7.28 8.25
C VAL A 22 13.65 -6.81 9.42
N ALA A 23 14.98 -6.82 9.28
CA ALA A 23 15.88 -6.30 10.31
C ALA A 23 15.67 -4.80 10.57
N LYS A 24 15.54 -3.98 9.51
CA LYS A 24 15.23 -2.54 9.62
C LYS A 24 13.86 -2.28 10.25
N LEU A 25 12.85 -3.06 9.87
CA LEU A 25 11.51 -2.96 10.46
C LEU A 25 11.54 -3.28 11.96
N THR A 26 12.26 -4.35 12.33
CA THR A 26 12.41 -4.77 13.73
C THR A 26 13.17 -3.71 14.53
N ALA A 27 14.28 -3.20 13.99
CA ALA A 27 15.05 -2.12 14.62
C ALA A 27 14.24 -0.83 14.79
N GLY A 28 13.44 -0.45 13.80
CA GLY A 28 12.54 0.71 13.88
C GLY A 28 11.46 0.54 14.95
N LEU A 29 10.87 -0.65 15.07
CA LEU A 29 9.92 -0.94 16.15
C LEU A 29 10.61 -0.96 17.53
N ASP A 30 11.82 -1.51 17.63
CA ASP A 30 12.57 -1.55 18.87
C ASP A 30 13.00 -0.14 19.32
N ALA A 31 13.29 0.77 18.39
CA ALA A 31 13.65 2.16 18.67
C ALA A 31 12.54 2.97 19.38
N ILE A 32 11.28 2.54 19.32
CA ILE A 32 10.15 3.18 20.03
C ILE A 32 10.26 2.96 21.56
N GLY A 33 10.97 1.92 22.00
CA GLY A 33 11.24 1.63 23.42
C GLY A 33 10.05 1.10 24.23
N ASP A 34 8.87 1.72 24.12
CA ASP A 34 7.67 1.34 24.86
C ASP A 34 6.78 0.34 24.07
N ARG A 35 6.45 -0.79 24.68
CA ARG A 35 5.65 -1.86 24.06
C ARG A 35 4.24 -1.42 23.68
N ARG A 36 3.58 -0.59 24.50
CA ARG A 36 2.22 -0.09 24.21
C ARG A 36 2.25 0.87 23.03
N LEU A 37 3.25 1.77 22.99
CA LEU A 37 3.45 2.67 21.85
C LEU A 37 3.78 1.90 20.56
N ARG A 38 4.58 0.84 20.64
CA ARG A 38 4.84 -0.07 19.51
C ARG A 38 3.56 -0.70 18.97
N LEU A 39 2.72 -1.25 19.86
CA LEU A 39 1.45 -1.86 19.46
C LEU A 39 0.48 -0.82 18.88
N ALA A 40 0.44 0.39 19.46
CA ALA A 40 -0.35 1.49 18.93
C ALA A 40 0.13 1.90 17.52
N ALA A 41 1.44 1.98 17.29
CA ALA A 41 2.01 2.29 15.98
C ALA A 41 1.67 1.22 14.94
N VAL A 42 1.77 -0.06 15.29
CA VAL A 42 1.36 -1.17 14.41
C VAL A 42 -0.15 -1.12 14.14
N GLY A 43 -0.96 -0.88 15.17
CA GLY A 43 -2.41 -0.75 15.04
C GLY A 43 -2.82 0.41 14.15
N LEU A 44 -2.17 1.56 14.30
CA LEU A 44 -2.39 2.74 13.45
C LEU A 44 -1.97 2.47 12.01
N GLY A 45 -0.81 1.85 11.79
CA GLY A 45 -0.37 1.44 10.46
C GLY A 45 -1.37 0.49 9.78
N PHE A 46 -1.87 -0.50 10.52
CA PHE A 46 -2.91 -1.40 10.01
C PHE A 46 -4.22 -0.67 9.70
N ALA A 47 -4.66 0.25 10.57
CA ALA A 47 -5.85 1.05 10.34
C ALA A 47 -5.72 1.93 9.08
N ILE A 48 -4.56 2.55 8.85
CA ILE A 48 -4.27 3.32 7.64
C ILE A 48 -4.39 2.43 6.40
N TRP A 49 -3.81 1.23 6.43
CA TRP A 49 -3.91 0.28 5.32
C TRP A 49 -5.34 -0.17 5.05
N LEU A 50 -6.14 -0.40 6.10
CA LEU A 50 -7.56 -0.70 5.98
C LEU A 50 -8.33 0.44 5.32
N LEU A 51 -8.10 1.69 5.73
CA LEU A 51 -8.75 2.85 5.14
C LEU A 51 -8.38 3.02 3.66
N LEU A 52 -7.11 2.78 3.30
CA LEU A 52 -6.67 2.78 1.91
C LEU A 52 -7.33 1.65 1.10
N GLY A 53 -7.50 0.47 1.71
CA GLY A 53 -8.25 -0.64 1.11
C GLY A 53 -9.73 -0.32 0.90
N VAL A 54 -10.37 0.38 1.85
CA VAL A 54 -11.76 0.86 1.69
C VAL A 54 -11.84 1.89 0.56
N ALA A 55 -10.91 2.85 0.51
CA ALA A 55 -10.85 3.83 -0.58
C ALA A 55 -10.68 3.13 -1.93
N ALA A 56 -9.85 2.10 -2.01
CA ALA A 56 -9.66 1.29 -3.21
C ALA A 56 -10.94 0.60 -3.66
N ILE A 57 -11.75 0.04 -2.74
CA ILE A 57 -13.06 -0.54 -3.06
C ILE A 57 -14.01 0.54 -3.61
N LEU A 58 -14.09 1.69 -2.94
CA LEU A 58 -14.99 2.78 -3.35
C LEU A 58 -14.61 3.33 -4.73
N VAL A 59 -13.31 3.53 -4.99
CA VAL A 59 -12.84 4.04 -6.27
C VAL A 59 -13.09 3.03 -7.38
N ALA A 60 -12.74 1.75 -7.17
CA ALA A 60 -12.98 0.71 -8.16
C ALA A 60 -14.48 0.60 -8.50
N GLY A 61 -15.35 0.62 -7.49
CA GLY A 61 -16.81 0.60 -7.68
C GLY A 61 -17.39 1.87 -8.34
N ALA A 62 -16.68 3.00 -8.27
CA ALA A 62 -17.09 4.24 -8.92
C ALA A 62 -16.77 4.27 -10.42
N VAL A 63 -15.72 3.55 -10.85
CA VAL A 63 -15.27 3.56 -12.27
C VAL A 63 -15.58 2.27 -13.02
N THR A 64 -15.86 1.17 -12.31
CA THR A 64 -16.14 -0.14 -12.91
C THR A 64 -17.19 -0.87 -12.06
N THR A 65 -18.07 -1.64 -12.68
CA THR A 65 -19.09 -2.45 -11.98
C THR A 65 -18.66 -3.91 -11.78
N THR A 66 -17.54 -4.29 -12.38
CA THR A 66 -17.07 -5.67 -12.54
C THR A 66 -15.93 -6.04 -11.59
N VAL A 67 -15.31 -5.06 -10.91
CA VAL A 67 -14.23 -5.30 -9.94
C VAL A 67 -14.84 -5.62 -8.57
N PRO A 68 -14.76 -6.85 -8.07
CA PRO A 68 -15.30 -7.19 -6.76
C PRO A 68 -14.50 -6.52 -5.65
N ALA A 69 -15.14 -6.21 -4.52
CA ALA A 69 -14.49 -5.58 -3.37
C ALA A 69 -13.27 -6.37 -2.86
N ALA A 70 -13.33 -7.70 -2.88
CA ALA A 70 -12.21 -8.54 -2.50
C ALA A 70 -11.00 -8.41 -3.45
N ALA A 71 -11.26 -8.28 -4.76
CA ALA A 71 -10.21 -8.05 -5.75
C ALA A 71 -9.61 -6.65 -5.59
N ALA A 72 -10.43 -5.62 -5.35
CA ALA A 72 -9.95 -4.26 -5.07
C ALA A 72 -9.07 -4.22 -3.81
N MET A 73 -9.45 -4.90 -2.74
CA MET A 73 -8.64 -5.02 -1.52
C MET A 73 -7.30 -5.73 -1.79
N LEU A 74 -7.31 -6.81 -2.58
CA LEU A 74 -6.11 -7.51 -3.00
C LEU A 74 -5.20 -6.62 -3.86
N GLY A 75 -5.78 -5.90 -4.82
CA GLY A 75 -5.07 -4.93 -5.67
C GLY A 75 -4.42 -3.83 -4.84
N ALA A 76 -5.13 -3.29 -3.85
CA ALA A 76 -4.62 -2.26 -2.95
C ALA A 76 -3.41 -2.77 -2.16
N ALA A 77 -3.52 -3.97 -1.56
CA ALA A 77 -2.41 -4.59 -0.84
C ALA A 77 -1.19 -4.80 -1.75
N ALA A 78 -1.39 -5.33 -2.96
CA ALA A 78 -0.32 -5.54 -3.93
C ALA A 78 0.34 -4.21 -4.35
N GLY A 79 -0.47 -3.19 -4.63
CA GLY A 79 0.01 -1.85 -5.01
C GLY A 79 0.85 -1.19 -3.91
N HIS A 80 0.42 -1.27 -2.64
CA HIS A 80 1.18 -0.73 -1.51
C HIS A 80 2.47 -1.50 -1.23
N VAL A 81 2.46 -2.83 -1.38
CA VAL A 81 3.69 -3.63 -1.28
C VAL A 81 4.67 -3.24 -2.39
N ALA A 82 4.19 -3.01 -3.61
CA ALA A 82 5.03 -2.56 -4.72
C ALA A 82 5.60 -1.16 -4.48
N PHE A 83 4.85 -0.26 -3.82
CA PHE A 83 5.34 1.05 -3.41
C PHE A 83 6.46 0.98 -2.35
N ALA A 84 6.51 -0.10 -1.57
CA ALA A 84 7.58 -0.34 -0.61
C ALA A 84 8.88 -0.87 -1.26
N LEU A 85 8.83 -1.26 -2.55
CA LEU A 85 10.02 -1.66 -3.29
C LEU A 85 10.81 -0.41 -3.72
N PRO A 86 12.15 -0.47 -3.79
CA PRO A 86 12.99 0.65 -4.25
C PRO A 86 12.93 0.83 -5.77
N ILE A 87 11.74 0.68 -6.36
CA ILE A 87 11.46 0.83 -7.77
C ILE A 87 10.39 1.93 -7.82
N ASN A 88 10.80 3.13 -8.23
CA ASN A 88 9.88 4.26 -8.39
C ASN A 88 9.77 4.55 -9.88
N GLY A 89 8.55 4.59 -10.40
CA GLY A 89 8.30 5.16 -11.73
C GLY A 89 8.11 6.68 -11.65
N ILE A 90 7.74 7.30 -12.78
CA ILE A 90 7.56 8.76 -12.87
C ILE A 90 6.27 9.16 -12.13
N ALA A 91 6.36 10.11 -11.20
CA ALA A 91 5.22 10.57 -10.38
C ALA A 91 4.51 9.47 -9.57
N GLY A 92 5.20 8.37 -9.25
CA GLY A 92 4.60 7.22 -8.57
C GLY A 92 3.71 6.34 -9.45
N ILE A 93 3.69 6.59 -10.77
CA ILE A 93 3.06 5.73 -11.79
C ILE A 93 4.01 4.61 -12.18
N GLY A 94 3.48 3.39 -12.27
CA GLY A 94 4.15 2.21 -12.82
C GLY A 94 4.03 1.03 -11.86
N PRO A 95 4.88 0.91 -10.83
CA PRO A 95 4.93 -0.30 -10.01
C PRO A 95 3.63 -0.59 -9.24
N SER A 96 2.99 0.44 -8.68
CA SER A 96 1.76 0.25 -7.89
C SER A 96 0.57 -0.18 -8.77
N GLN A 97 0.40 0.45 -9.94
CA GLN A 97 -0.64 0.12 -10.91
C GLN A 97 -0.38 -1.24 -11.55
N ALA A 98 0.87 -1.54 -11.91
CA ALA A 98 1.23 -2.84 -12.45
C ALA A 98 0.97 -3.96 -11.44
N ALA A 99 1.29 -3.75 -10.16
CA ALA A 99 1.00 -4.71 -9.10
C ALA A 99 -0.51 -4.87 -8.86
N TRP A 100 -1.28 -3.78 -8.89
CA TRP A 100 -2.74 -3.83 -8.85
C TRP A 100 -3.29 -4.69 -9.99
N VAL A 101 -2.96 -4.34 -11.24
CA VAL A 101 -3.44 -5.03 -12.44
C VAL A 101 -3.05 -6.51 -12.40
N ALA A 102 -1.79 -6.81 -12.04
CA ALA A 102 -1.32 -8.19 -11.97
C ALA A 102 -1.99 -8.99 -10.84
N ALA A 103 -2.44 -8.36 -9.76
CA ALA A 103 -3.12 -9.05 -8.67
C ALA A 103 -4.61 -9.27 -8.97
N THR A 104 -5.29 -8.26 -9.51
CA THR A 104 -6.74 -8.32 -9.81
C THR A 104 -7.04 -9.22 -11.00
N THR A 105 -6.23 -9.18 -12.05
CA THR A 105 -6.39 -10.08 -13.22
C THR A 105 -6.18 -11.55 -12.85
N ARG A 106 -5.30 -11.85 -11.89
CA ARG A 106 -5.12 -13.22 -11.37
C ARG A 106 -6.33 -13.79 -10.65
N VAL A 107 -7.25 -12.93 -10.20
CA VAL A 107 -8.52 -13.34 -9.57
C VAL A 107 -9.73 -13.11 -10.48
N GLY A 108 -9.49 -12.97 -11.79
CA GLY A 108 -10.53 -12.96 -12.82
C GLY A 108 -11.11 -11.60 -13.17
N VAL A 109 -10.52 -10.49 -12.69
CA VAL A 109 -10.92 -9.14 -13.14
C VAL A 109 -10.48 -8.94 -14.59
N ALA A 110 -11.38 -8.44 -15.44
CA ALA A 110 -11.06 -8.10 -16.82
C ALA A 110 -9.91 -7.08 -16.88
N TRP A 111 -9.01 -7.25 -17.84
CA TRP A 111 -7.79 -6.44 -17.90
C TRP A 111 -8.10 -4.93 -18.02
N ASP A 112 -9.08 -4.55 -18.85
CA ASP A 112 -9.48 -3.15 -19.02
C ASP A 112 -9.96 -2.54 -17.70
N ASP A 113 -10.83 -3.25 -16.98
CA ASP A 113 -11.35 -2.80 -15.67
C ASP A 113 -10.24 -2.74 -14.61
N ALA A 114 -9.30 -3.68 -14.64
CA ALA A 114 -8.13 -3.68 -13.76
C ALA A 114 -7.25 -2.45 -14.00
N VAL A 115 -7.04 -2.05 -15.26
CA VAL A 115 -6.25 -0.87 -15.62
C VAL A 115 -6.98 0.42 -15.25
N ILE A 116 -8.26 0.53 -15.61
CA ILE A 116 -9.11 1.69 -15.30
C ILE A 116 -9.15 1.92 -13.78
N SER A 117 -9.43 0.89 -12.99
CA SER A 117 -9.47 0.99 -11.53
C SER A 117 -8.11 1.34 -10.91
N ALA A 118 -7.01 0.79 -11.43
CA ALA A 118 -5.65 1.13 -10.97
C ALA A 118 -5.31 2.60 -11.19
N LEU A 119 -5.63 3.13 -12.38
CA LEU A 119 -5.38 4.52 -12.74
C LEU A 119 -6.29 5.47 -11.95
N ALA A 120 -7.55 5.12 -11.78
CA ALA A 120 -8.50 5.89 -11.00
C ALA A 120 -8.05 6.02 -9.53
N LEU A 121 -7.62 4.92 -8.90
CA LEU A 121 -7.11 4.96 -7.53
C LEU A 121 -5.87 5.85 -7.42
N HIS A 122 -4.94 5.74 -8.37
CA HIS A 122 -3.76 6.59 -8.36
C HIS A 122 -4.12 8.07 -8.53
N ALA A 123 -5.03 8.40 -9.44
CA ALA A 123 -5.49 9.78 -9.62
C ALA A 123 -6.09 10.34 -8.32
N VAL A 124 -6.94 9.58 -7.63
CA VAL A 124 -7.52 10.00 -6.35
C VAL A 124 -6.45 10.24 -5.29
N VAL A 125 -5.48 9.33 -5.15
CA VAL A 125 -4.38 9.49 -4.18
C VAL A 125 -3.51 10.70 -4.51
N LEU A 126 -3.16 10.89 -5.79
CA LEU A 126 -2.36 12.02 -6.25
C LEU A 126 -3.08 13.34 -6.03
N THR A 127 -4.36 13.44 -6.40
CA THR A 127 -5.18 14.62 -6.17
C THR A 127 -5.28 14.93 -4.68
N ASN A 128 -5.49 13.93 -3.83
CA ASN A 128 -5.54 14.13 -2.37
C ASN A 128 -4.19 14.67 -1.83
N ALA A 129 -3.08 14.12 -2.29
CA ALA A 129 -1.75 14.59 -1.89
C ALA A 129 -1.51 16.06 -2.32
N ILE A 130 -1.90 16.42 -3.54
CA ILE A 130 -1.79 17.79 -4.06
C ILE A 130 -2.66 18.75 -3.22
N VAL A 131 -3.92 18.40 -3.00
CA VAL A 131 -4.88 19.24 -2.27
C VAL A 131 -4.44 19.44 -0.81
N LEU A 132 -4.13 18.35 -0.10
CA LEU A 132 -3.68 18.43 1.30
C LEU A 132 -2.33 19.15 1.42
N GLY A 133 -1.42 18.93 0.47
CA GLY A 133 -0.16 19.66 0.40
C GLY A 133 -0.38 21.16 0.24
N ALA A 134 -1.27 21.58 -0.68
CA ALA A 134 -1.60 22.99 -0.89
C ALA A 134 -2.32 23.63 0.33
N ILE A 135 -3.20 22.88 1.00
CA ILE A 135 -3.83 23.34 2.24
C ILE A 135 -2.77 23.56 3.32
N ALA A 136 -1.84 22.62 3.49
CA ALA A 136 -0.77 22.74 4.49
C ALA A 136 0.12 23.96 4.22
N THR A 137 0.54 24.19 2.97
CA THR A 137 1.40 25.34 2.64
C THR A 137 0.68 26.68 2.79
N THR A 138 -0.61 26.74 2.47
CA THR A 138 -1.40 27.97 2.65
C THR A 138 -1.77 28.25 4.11
N ALA A 139 -1.88 27.22 4.95
CA ALA A 139 -2.06 27.38 6.39
C ALA A 139 -0.80 27.94 7.07
N ASP A 140 0.37 27.41 6.71
CA ASP A 140 1.66 27.83 7.26
C ASP A 140 1.97 29.29 6.92
N ALA A 141 1.69 29.71 5.68
CA ALA A 141 1.85 31.09 5.23
C ALA A 141 0.94 32.11 5.95
N ARG A 142 -0.11 31.66 6.66
CA ARG A 142 -0.98 32.53 7.47
C ARG A 142 -0.56 32.62 8.93
N SER A 143 0.35 31.74 9.38
CA SER A 143 0.88 31.74 10.74
C SER A 143 2.18 32.54 10.90
N THR A 144 2.77 33.00 9.79
CA THR A 144 3.94 33.90 9.74
C THR A 144 3.51 35.34 9.53
#